data_AF-A0A2D6PRA2-F1
#
_entry.id   AF-A0A2D6PRA2-F1
#
_cell.length_a   1.000
_cell.length_b   1.000
_cell.length_c   1.000
_cell.angle_alpha   90.00
_cell.angle_beta   90.00
_cell.angle_gamma   90.00
#
_symmetry.space_group_name_H-M   'P 1'
#
loop_
_entity.id
_entity.type
_entity.pdbx_description
1 polymer ?
#
loop_
_entity_poly.entity_id
_entity_poly.type
_entity_poly.pdbx_seq_one_letter_code
_entity_poly.pdbx_strand_id
1 'polypeptide(L)'
;MKLSLFVLLLLAIAIPVVAQGDVAAAKAAFADLKAKLDAEQSAYRAELGKLRKNEEYVKLRKSGDRQAAGALYRELMKDIKRPDNGAYTEKFMACAKKFAGTDGAVPFLSWVSMRAASQDDRKTAIDMIVAAHLGSDEIGDFIGGLPRAVRALGRENVESILDKVIAGESSKLMKAHAWMSKAGLDRKPRRGTEDPDVTARREQALAKVSQLAPGSDLAARAEAPAFEKNRLQKGMVAPDIEGVDLDGVKFKLSDYRGKVVVIDFWGDW
;
A
#
# COMPACT_ATOMS: atom_id res chain seq x y z
N MET A 1 -45.00 -35.67 -40.64
CA MET A 1 -43.98 -34.60 -40.52
C MET A 1 -43.94 -34.18 -39.06
N LYS A 2 -42.90 -34.56 -38.31
CA LYS A 2 -42.74 -34.26 -36.87
C LYS A 2 -42.20 -32.83 -36.74
N LEU A 3 -42.97 -31.90 -36.19
CA LEU A 3 -42.44 -30.60 -35.75
C LEU A 3 -41.86 -30.79 -34.34
N SER A 4 -40.54 -30.72 -34.26
CA SER A 4 -39.79 -30.70 -33.00
C SER A 4 -39.92 -29.30 -32.37
N LEU A 5 -40.52 -29.22 -31.18
CA LEU A 5 -40.61 -28.01 -30.39
C LEU A 5 -39.26 -27.79 -29.68
N PHE A 6 -38.45 -26.85 -30.16
CA PHE A 6 -37.23 -26.42 -29.47
C PHE A 6 -37.63 -25.59 -28.24
N VAL A 7 -37.54 -26.19 -27.06
CA VAL A 7 -37.62 -25.47 -25.78
C VAL A 7 -36.29 -24.75 -25.57
N LEU A 8 -36.28 -23.44 -25.78
CA LEU A 8 -35.17 -22.56 -25.44
C LEU A 8 -35.14 -22.43 -23.91
N LEU A 9 -34.26 -23.18 -23.25
CA LEU A 9 -33.98 -23.06 -21.83
C LEU A 9 -33.13 -21.80 -21.61
N LEU A 10 -33.77 -20.66 -21.34
CA LEU A 10 -33.10 -19.46 -20.83
C LEU A 10 -32.65 -19.73 -19.39
N LEU A 11 -31.41 -20.20 -19.22
CA LEU A 11 -30.71 -20.14 -17.95
C LEU A 11 -30.45 -18.66 -17.63
N ALA A 12 -31.33 -18.07 -16.83
CA ALA A 12 -31.07 -16.78 -16.21
C ALA A 12 -29.86 -16.94 -15.28
N ILE A 13 -28.71 -16.40 -15.67
CA ILE A 13 -27.57 -16.20 -14.78
C ILE A 13 -27.97 -15.11 -13.80
N ALA A 14 -28.65 -15.50 -12.72
CA ALA A 14 -29.00 -14.62 -11.61
C ALA A 14 -27.83 -14.50 -10.63
N ILE A 15 -26.67 -14.05 -11.11
CA ILE A 15 -25.53 -13.62 -10.27
C ILE A 15 -24.91 -12.42 -11.00
N PRO A 16 -25.19 -11.15 -10.59
CA PRO A 16 -24.28 -10.49 -9.64
C PRO A 16 -24.88 -9.37 -8.74
N VAL A 17 -26.21 -9.21 -8.62
CA VAL A 17 -26.76 -8.08 -7.83
C VAL A 17 -26.54 -8.26 -6.32
N VAL A 18 -26.66 -9.50 -5.82
CA VAL A 18 -26.44 -9.82 -4.40
C VAL A 18 -24.95 -9.69 -4.03
N ALA A 19 -24.06 -10.20 -4.88
CA ALA A 19 -22.60 -10.15 -4.65
C ALA A 19 -22.03 -8.73 -4.62
N GLN A 20 -22.56 -7.80 -5.45
CA GLN A 20 -22.15 -6.39 -5.42
C GLN A 20 -22.65 -5.65 -4.16
N GLY A 21 -23.84 -6.00 -3.65
CA GLY A 21 -24.36 -5.46 -2.40
C GLY A 21 -23.49 -5.82 -1.19
N ASP A 22 -22.97 -7.05 -1.15
CA ASP A 22 -22.09 -7.53 -0.08
C ASP A 22 -20.74 -6.82 -0.06
N VAL A 23 -20.14 -6.54 -1.24
CA VAL A 23 -18.87 -5.80 -1.34
C VAL A 23 -19.02 -4.36 -0.85
N ALA A 24 -20.11 -3.67 -1.21
CA ALA A 24 -20.34 -2.30 -0.75
C ALA A 24 -20.54 -2.23 0.77
N ALA A 25 -21.32 -3.15 1.35
CA ALA A 25 -21.52 -3.26 2.78
C ALA A 25 -20.20 -3.59 3.52
N ALA A 26 -19.38 -4.49 2.94
CA ALA A 26 -18.07 -4.83 3.46
C ALA A 26 -17.12 -3.62 3.47
N LYS A 27 -17.07 -2.83 2.39
CA LYS A 27 -16.26 -1.61 2.32
C LYS A 27 -16.66 -0.60 3.39
N ALA A 28 -17.95 -0.39 3.61
CA ALA A 28 -18.43 0.50 4.66
C ALA A 28 -18.03 -0.01 6.06
N ALA A 29 -18.18 -1.30 6.34
CA ALA A 29 -17.77 -1.91 7.60
C ALA A 29 -16.24 -1.84 7.81
N PHE A 30 -15.46 -2.05 6.74
CA PHE A 30 -14.00 -1.91 6.78
C PHE A 30 -13.60 -0.47 7.10
N ALA A 31 -14.19 0.51 6.43
CA ALA A 31 -13.91 1.93 6.63
C ALA A 31 -14.21 2.37 8.08
N ASP A 32 -15.35 1.96 8.64
CA ASP A 32 -15.70 2.24 10.05
C ASP A 32 -14.68 1.64 11.02
N LEU A 33 -14.33 0.35 10.86
CA LEU A 33 -13.36 -0.30 11.74
C LEU A 33 -11.96 0.33 11.61
N LYS A 34 -11.56 0.69 10.39
CA LYS A 34 -10.29 1.36 10.12
C LYS A 34 -10.25 2.77 10.69
N ALA A 35 -11.33 3.53 10.60
CA ALA A 35 -11.42 4.87 11.20
C ALA A 35 -11.26 4.83 12.72
N LYS A 36 -11.86 3.84 13.39
CA LYS A 36 -11.68 3.61 14.84
C LYS A 36 -10.23 3.31 15.20
N LEU A 37 -9.59 2.41 14.46
CA LEU A 37 -8.17 2.11 14.64
C LEU A 37 -7.30 3.34 14.42
N ASP A 38 -7.57 4.13 13.38
CA ASP A 38 -6.78 5.31 13.04
C ASP A 38 -6.93 6.41 14.08
N ALA A 39 -8.13 6.59 14.64
CA ALA A 39 -8.37 7.50 15.75
C ALA A 39 -7.56 7.09 17.00
N GLU A 40 -7.56 5.80 17.35
CA GLU A 40 -6.74 5.29 18.46
C GLU A 40 -5.24 5.46 18.19
N GLN A 41 -4.79 5.19 16.97
CA GLN A 41 -3.38 5.38 16.57
C GLN A 41 -2.98 6.85 16.56
N SER A 42 -3.88 7.76 16.17
CA SER A 42 -3.65 9.20 16.20
C SER A 42 -3.52 9.70 17.63
N ALA A 43 -4.46 9.32 18.52
CA ALA A 43 -4.40 9.66 19.93
C ALA A 43 -3.10 9.13 20.58
N TYR A 44 -2.73 7.88 20.30
CA TYR A 44 -1.47 7.30 20.76
C TYR A 44 -0.24 8.08 20.27
N ARG A 45 -0.19 8.45 18.99
CA ARG A 45 0.92 9.25 18.43
C ARG A 45 1.00 10.64 19.06
N ALA A 46 -0.13 11.27 19.37
CA ALA A 46 -0.18 12.56 20.03
C ALA A 46 0.42 12.48 21.45
N GLU A 47 0.06 11.46 22.24
CA GLU A 47 0.63 11.23 23.57
C GLU A 47 2.13 10.91 23.52
N LEU A 48 2.57 10.09 22.55
CA LEU A 48 4.01 9.89 22.30
C LEU A 48 4.73 11.20 21.94
N GLY A 49 4.06 12.09 21.21
CA GLY A 49 4.56 13.42 20.89
C GLY A 49 4.82 14.26 22.14
N LYS A 50 3.90 14.22 23.11
CA LYS A 50 4.06 14.88 24.43
C LYS A 50 5.21 14.26 25.22
N LEU A 51 5.28 12.93 25.30
CA LEU A 51 6.37 12.21 25.97
C LEU A 51 7.73 12.59 25.39
N ARG A 52 7.87 12.62 24.07
CA ARG A 52 9.13 13.00 23.40
C ARG A 52 9.56 14.44 23.66
N LYS A 53 8.65 15.30 24.08
CA LYS A 53 8.89 16.70 24.47
C LYS A 53 9.04 16.89 25.98
N ASN A 54 8.86 15.84 26.79
CA ASN A 54 9.05 15.90 28.24
C ASN A 54 10.49 16.38 28.56
N GLU A 55 10.61 17.44 29.36
CA GLU A 55 11.87 18.14 29.59
C GLU A 55 12.94 17.25 30.21
N GLU A 56 12.56 16.46 31.21
CA GLU A 56 13.46 15.54 31.91
C GLU A 56 13.94 14.43 30.97
N TYR A 57 13.02 13.84 30.20
CA TYR A 57 13.37 12.85 29.18
C TYR A 57 14.32 13.43 28.12
N VAL A 58 14.06 14.64 27.62
CA VAL A 58 14.92 15.31 26.64
C VAL A 58 16.30 15.61 27.23
N LYS A 59 16.37 16.04 28.50
CA LYS A 59 17.62 16.30 29.22
C LYS A 59 18.45 15.02 29.35
N LEU A 60 17.85 13.92 29.81
CA LEU A 60 18.50 12.61 29.94
C LEU A 60 18.95 12.06 28.57
N ARG A 61 18.14 12.23 27.53
CA ARG A 61 18.52 11.83 26.17
C ARG A 61 19.73 12.62 25.66
N LYS A 62 19.79 13.92 25.96
CA LYS A 62 20.90 14.81 25.55
C LYS A 62 22.18 14.57 26.34
N SER A 63 22.10 14.15 27.61
CA SER A 63 23.28 13.82 28.41
C SER A 63 23.95 12.51 27.98
N GLY A 64 23.27 11.69 27.17
CA GLY A 64 23.77 10.38 26.73
C GLY A 64 23.47 9.24 27.71
N ASP A 65 22.78 9.52 28.84
CA ASP A 65 22.36 8.51 29.81
C ASP A 65 21.17 7.70 29.28
N ARG A 66 21.47 6.70 28.45
CA ARG A 66 20.47 5.82 27.82
C ARG A 66 19.69 4.99 28.83
N GLN A 67 20.28 4.66 29.97
CA GLN A 67 19.64 3.84 30.99
C GLN A 67 18.55 4.64 31.71
N ALA A 68 18.90 5.83 32.22
CA ALA A 68 17.95 6.73 32.87
C ALA A 68 16.86 7.20 31.90
N ALA A 69 17.24 7.62 30.67
CA ALA A 69 16.28 8.01 29.65
C ALA A 69 15.32 6.85 29.30
N GLY A 70 15.84 5.62 29.20
CA GLY A 70 15.03 4.44 28.94
C GLY A 70 14.10 4.06 30.10
N ALA A 71 14.55 4.24 31.35
CA ALA A 71 13.72 4.01 32.54
C ALA A 71 12.58 5.02 32.61
N LEU A 72 12.87 6.31 32.46
CA LEU A 72 11.85 7.36 32.44
C LEU A 72 10.88 7.17 31.27
N TYR A 73 11.38 6.81 30.08
CA TYR A 73 10.51 6.49 28.94
C TYR A 73 9.53 5.38 29.27
N ARG A 74 9.99 4.28 29.88
CA ARG A 74 9.10 3.16 30.26
C ARG A 74 8.07 3.59 31.30
N GLU A 75 8.44 4.44 32.24
CA GLU A 75 7.52 4.97 33.25
C GLU A 75 6.42 5.81 32.60
N LEU A 76 6.80 6.80 31.79
CA LEU A 76 5.86 7.67 31.07
C LEU A 76 4.97 6.91 30.10
N MET A 77 5.44 5.77 29.58
CA MET A 77 4.65 4.92 28.69
C MET A 77 3.56 4.11 29.40
N LYS A 78 3.58 3.95 30.73
CA LYS A 78 2.58 3.14 31.45
C LYS A 78 1.17 3.72 31.33
N ASP A 79 1.06 5.05 31.32
CA ASP A 79 -0.22 5.75 31.26
C ASP A 79 -0.71 5.98 29.82
N ILE A 80 0.12 5.66 28.82
CA ILE A 80 -0.21 5.87 27.42
C ILE A 80 -0.91 4.62 26.87
N LYS A 81 -2.22 4.72 26.63
CA LYS A 81 -3.00 3.68 25.98
C LYS A 81 -2.50 3.42 24.56
N ARG A 82 -2.04 2.18 24.32
CA ARG A 82 -1.65 1.71 22.98
C ARG A 82 -2.86 1.15 22.24
N PRO A 83 -2.94 1.32 20.91
CA PRO A 83 -3.89 0.59 20.09
C PRO A 83 -3.64 -0.92 20.24
N ASP A 84 -4.69 -1.67 20.51
CA ASP A 84 -4.60 -3.12 20.68
C ASP A 84 -4.71 -3.82 19.32
N ASN A 85 -3.57 -4.02 18.67
CA ASN A 85 -3.52 -4.70 17.38
C ASN A 85 -4.06 -6.14 17.44
N GLY A 86 -4.01 -6.80 18.60
CA GLY A 86 -4.57 -8.15 18.79
C GLY A 86 -6.10 -8.09 18.72
N ALA A 87 -6.72 -7.23 19.53
CA ALA A 87 -8.16 -7.02 19.51
C ALA A 87 -8.67 -6.55 18.14
N TYR A 88 -7.91 -5.70 17.42
CA TYR A 88 -8.27 -5.34 16.06
C TYR A 88 -8.13 -6.50 15.08
N THR A 89 -7.11 -7.35 15.22
CA THR A 89 -6.98 -8.58 14.41
C THR A 89 -8.22 -9.46 14.54
N GLU A 90 -8.71 -9.68 15.76
CA GLU A 90 -9.94 -10.43 16.01
C GLU A 90 -11.16 -9.78 15.32
N LYS A 91 -11.31 -8.45 15.43
CA LYS A 91 -12.40 -7.71 14.77
C LYS A 91 -12.33 -7.81 13.25
N PHE A 92 -11.15 -7.62 12.65
CA PHE A 92 -10.97 -7.74 11.19
C PHE A 92 -11.25 -9.18 10.74
N MET A 93 -10.77 -10.20 11.45
CA MET A 93 -11.06 -11.60 11.13
C MET A 93 -12.54 -11.96 11.30
N ALA A 94 -13.23 -11.40 12.29
CA ALA A 94 -14.67 -11.60 12.45
C ALA A 94 -15.46 -10.99 11.27
N CYS A 95 -15.09 -9.80 10.82
CA CYS A 95 -15.66 -9.21 9.61
C CYS A 95 -15.34 -10.02 8.36
N ALA A 96 -14.09 -10.50 8.19
CA ALA A 96 -13.73 -11.37 7.08
C ALA A 96 -14.62 -12.64 7.03
N LYS A 97 -14.87 -13.25 8.19
CA LYS A 97 -15.78 -14.41 8.31
C LYS A 97 -17.23 -14.08 7.94
N LYS A 98 -17.71 -12.89 8.32
CA LYS A 98 -19.07 -12.42 7.97
C LYS A 98 -19.27 -12.32 6.45
N PHE A 99 -18.23 -11.95 5.72
CA PHE A 99 -18.25 -11.81 4.25
C PHE A 99 -17.59 -12.99 3.53
N ALA A 100 -17.39 -14.12 4.21
CA ALA A 100 -16.72 -15.29 3.64
C ALA A 100 -17.43 -15.79 2.37
N GLY A 101 -16.63 -16.22 1.38
CA GLY A 101 -17.14 -16.64 0.08
C GLY A 101 -17.46 -15.49 -0.88
N THR A 102 -17.27 -14.24 -0.44
CA THR A 102 -17.40 -13.04 -1.29
C THR A 102 -16.12 -12.23 -1.27
N ASP A 103 -15.93 -11.38 -2.28
CA ASP A 103 -14.81 -10.44 -2.33
C ASP A 103 -14.88 -9.36 -1.23
N GLY A 104 -16.02 -9.22 -0.55
CA GLY A 104 -16.16 -8.37 0.62
C GLY A 104 -15.23 -8.78 1.78
N ALA A 105 -14.77 -10.03 1.84
CA ALA A 105 -13.80 -10.45 2.85
C ALA A 105 -12.39 -9.89 2.62
N VAL A 106 -12.05 -9.55 1.37
CA VAL A 106 -10.67 -9.26 0.95
C VAL A 106 -10.05 -8.05 1.64
N PRO A 107 -10.73 -6.90 1.83
CA PRO A 107 -10.13 -5.78 2.54
C PRO A 107 -9.72 -6.14 3.98
N PHE A 108 -10.54 -6.93 4.67
CA PHE A 108 -10.25 -7.37 6.03
C PHE A 108 -9.05 -8.32 6.08
N LEU A 109 -9.03 -9.33 5.20
CA LEU A 109 -7.91 -10.26 5.09
C LEU A 109 -6.61 -9.55 4.67
N SER A 110 -6.70 -8.54 3.79
CA SER A 110 -5.57 -7.72 3.35
C SER A 110 -5.00 -6.90 4.51
N TRP A 111 -5.85 -6.42 5.42
CA TRP A 111 -5.39 -5.76 6.63
C TRP A 111 -4.67 -6.74 7.56
N VAL A 112 -5.27 -7.89 7.84
CA VAL A 112 -4.74 -8.92 8.76
C VAL A 112 -3.40 -9.45 8.26
N SER A 113 -3.30 -9.82 6.97
CA SER A 113 -2.08 -10.36 6.37
C SER A 113 -0.85 -9.47 6.55
N MET A 114 -1.05 -8.15 6.64
CA MET A 114 0.03 -7.17 6.75
C MET A 114 0.25 -6.63 8.17
N ARG A 115 -0.77 -6.69 9.03
CA ARG A 115 -0.80 -5.90 10.29
C ARG A 115 -1.15 -6.67 11.55
N ALA A 116 -1.62 -7.92 11.42
CA ALA A 116 -1.87 -8.74 12.60
C ALA A 116 -0.60 -8.87 13.46
N ALA A 117 -0.75 -8.98 14.78
CA ALA A 117 0.42 -9.14 15.66
C ALA A 117 1.07 -10.52 15.45
N SER A 118 0.25 -11.58 15.42
CA SER A 118 0.67 -12.96 15.24
C SER A 118 1.17 -13.26 13.81
N GLN A 119 2.21 -14.09 13.69
CA GLN A 119 2.62 -14.63 12.38
C GLN A 119 1.57 -15.61 11.84
N ASP A 120 0.91 -16.36 12.72
CA ASP A 120 -0.07 -17.36 12.31
C ASP A 120 -1.30 -16.68 11.71
N ASP A 121 -1.82 -15.63 12.35
CA ASP A 121 -2.95 -14.86 11.80
C ASP A 121 -2.62 -14.23 10.44
N ARG A 122 -1.40 -13.69 10.30
CA ARG A 122 -0.93 -13.16 9.01
C ARG A 122 -0.94 -14.25 7.94
N LYS A 123 -0.35 -15.41 8.26
CA LYS A 123 -0.28 -16.54 7.33
C LYS A 123 -1.69 -17.05 6.97
N THR A 124 -2.57 -17.22 7.95
CA THR A 124 -3.97 -17.63 7.72
C THR A 124 -4.68 -16.67 6.77
N ALA A 125 -4.55 -15.36 6.97
CA ALA A 125 -5.16 -14.39 6.07
C ALA A 125 -4.58 -14.44 4.65
N ILE A 126 -3.26 -14.65 4.51
CA ILE A 126 -2.61 -14.84 3.21
C ILE A 126 -3.14 -16.10 2.52
N ASP A 127 -3.19 -17.22 3.24
CA ASP A 127 -3.65 -18.51 2.71
C ASP A 127 -5.11 -18.39 2.23
N MET A 128 -5.97 -17.69 2.98
CA MET A 128 -7.36 -17.41 2.58
C MET A 128 -7.45 -16.57 1.29
N ILE A 129 -6.64 -15.51 1.16
CA ILE A 129 -6.61 -14.69 -0.06
C ILE A 129 -6.12 -15.50 -1.25
N VAL A 130 -5.02 -16.24 -1.08
CA VAL A 130 -4.40 -17.04 -2.15
C VAL A 130 -5.33 -18.15 -2.63
N ALA A 131 -6.09 -18.77 -1.72
CA ALA A 131 -6.98 -19.88 -2.05
C ALA A 131 -8.22 -19.45 -2.84
N ALA A 132 -8.77 -18.25 -2.59
CA ALA A 132 -10.12 -17.91 -3.06
C ALA A 132 -10.27 -16.55 -3.73
N HIS A 133 -9.31 -15.63 -3.60
CA HIS A 133 -9.53 -14.21 -3.93
C HIS A 133 -8.53 -13.60 -4.91
N LEU A 134 -7.61 -14.37 -5.48
CA LEU A 134 -6.61 -13.82 -6.42
C LEU A 134 -7.21 -13.24 -7.72
N GLY A 135 -8.47 -13.55 -8.04
CA GLY A 135 -9.20 -12.95 -9.15
C GLY A 135 -9.95 -11.65 -8.81
N SER A 136 -10.06 -11.30 -7.53
CA SER A 136 -10.84 -10.15 -7.06
C SER A 136 -10.24 -8.82 -7.49
N ASP A 137 -11.06 -7.77 -7.62
CA ASP A 137 -10.60 -6.39 -7.75
C ASP A 137 -10.22 -5.73 -6.41
N GLU A 138 -10.51 -6.39 -5.28
CA GLU A 138 -10.26 -5.87 -3.94
C GLU A 138 -8.87 -6.21 -3.38
N ILE A 139 -8.07 -7.03 -4.09
CA ILE A 139 -6.73 -7.46 -3.65
C ILE A 139 -5.63 -6.42 -3.84
N GLY A 140 -5.95 -5.20 -4.30
CA GLY A 140 -4.94 -4.17 -4.59
C GLY A 140 -4.01 -3.87 -3.41
N ASP A 141 -4.59 -3.70 -2.21
CA ASP A 141 -3.84 -3.46 -0.97
C ASP A 141 -2.97 -4.65 -0.56
N PHE A 142 -3.48 -5.87 -0.75
CA PHE A 142 -2.73 -7.11 -0.51
C PHE A 142 -1.52 -7.19 -1.45
N ILE A 143 -1.74 -7.03 -2.77
CA ILE A 143 -0.68 -7.06 -3.78
C ILE A 143 0.38 -5.99 -3.49
N GLY A 144 -0.02 -4.75 -3.19
CA GLY A 144 0.89 -3.65 -2.87
C GLY A 144 1.65 -3.82 -1.55
N GLY A 145 1.18 -4.72 -0.67
CA GLY A 145 1.83 -5.08 0.58
C GLY A 145 2.92 -6.14 0.43
N LEU A 146 2.81 -7.02 -0.58
CA LEU A 146 3.67 -8.22 -0.73
C LEU A 146 5.18 -7.95 -0.73
N PRO A 147 5.73 -6.88 -1.36
CA PRO A 147 7.17 -6.61 -1.28
C PRO A 147 7.69 -6.39 0.15
N ARG A 148 6.84 -5.89 1.06
CA ARG A 148 7.18 -5.74 2.48
C ARG A 148 7.10 -7.06 3.25
N ALA A 149 6.38 -8.05 2.71
CA ALA A 149 6.21 -9.37 3.31
C ALA A 149 7.35 -10.36 2.96
N VAL A 150 8.32 -9.99 2.11
CA VAL A 150 9.45 -10.87 1.72
C VAL A 150 10.19 -11.43 2.94
N ARG A 151 10.39 -10.63 3.99
CA ARG A 151 11.05 -11.11 5.22
C ARG A 151 10.25 -12.21 5.92
N ALA A 152 8.92 -12.17 5.86
CA ALA A 152 8.05 -13.12 6.54
C ALA A 152 7.74 -14.36 5.68
N LEU A 153 7.54 -14.16 4.37
CA LEU A 153 7.07 -15.22 3.46
C LEU A 153 8.19 -15.85 2.62
N GLY A 154 9.34 -15.19 2.51
CA GLY A 154 10.36 -15.54 1.53
C GLY A 154 10.06 -14.95 0.16
N ARG A 155 11.13 -14.64 -0.59
CA ARG A 155 11.04 -14.02 -1.91
C ARG A 155 10.29 -14.90 -2.93
N GLU A 156 10.61 -16.19 -2.98
CA GLU A 156 10.02 -17.13 -3.92
C GLU A 156 8.50 -17.24 -3.75
N ASN A 157 8.01 -17.30 -2.51
CA ASN A 157 6.57 -17.34 -2.24
C ASN A 157 5.88 -16.04 -2.66
N VAL A 158 6.50 -14.88 -2.40
CA VAL A 158 5.97 -13.60 -2.85
C VAL A 158 5.92 -13.54 -4.38
N GLU A 159 6.98 -13.94 -5.07
CA GLU A 159 7.02 -13.98 -6.53
C GLU A 159 5.96 -14.94 -7.09
N SER A 160 5.80 -16.12 -6.50
CA SER A 160 4.78 -17.09 -6.89
C SER A 160 3.35 -16.54 -6.76
N ILE A 161 3.04 -15.82 -5.68
CA ILE A 161 1.73 -15.17 -5.50
C ILE A 161 1.51 -14.12 -6.58
N LEU A 162 2.49 -13.27 -6.84
CA LEU A 162 2.40 -12.24 -7.88
C LEU A 162 2.21 -12.86 -9.27
N ASP A 163 2.92 -13.94 -9.58
CA ASP A 163 2.79 -14.65 -10.86
C ASP A 163 1.42 -15.29 -11.02
N LYS A 164 0.85 -15.86 -9.95
CA LYS A 164 -0.54 -16.36 -9.96
C LYS A 164 -1.55 -15.24 -10.25
N VAL A 165 -1.38 -14.05 -9.68
CA VAL A 165 -2.25 -12.89 -9.99
C VAL A 165 -2.11 -12.49 -11.46
N ILE A 166 -0.87 -12.42 -11.98
CA ILE A 166 -0.59 -12.02 -13.36
C ILE A 166 -1.16 -13.01 -14.37
N ALA A 167 -1.00 -14.31 -14.12
CA ALA A 167 -1.46 -15.38 -15.01
C ALA A 167 -2.96 -15.69 -14.87
N GLY A 168 -3.55 -15.41 -13.71
CA GLY A 168 -4.93 -15.75 -13.40
C GLY A 168 -5.98 -14.81 -14.02
N GLU A 169 -7.19 -14.88 -13.46
CA GLU A 169 -8.38 -14.18 -13.97
C GLU A 169 -8.54 -12.74 -13.47
N SER A 170 -7.56 -12.23 -12.70
CA SER A 170 -7.60 -10.86 -12.16
C SER A 170 -7.70 -9.79 -13.27
N SER A 171 -8.29 -8.64 -12.93
CA SER A 171 -8.43 -7.54 -13.89
C SER A 171 -7.08 -7.00 -14.38
N LYS A 172 -7.08 -6.29 -15.51
CA LYS A 172 -5.87 -5.63 -16.02
C LYS A 172 -5.22 -4.71 -14.98
N LEU A 173 -6.04 -4.04 -14.17
CA LEU A 173 -5.56 -3.16 -13.10
C LEU A 173 -4.87 -3.96 -11.99
N MET A 174 -5.40 -5.09 -11.56
CA MET A 174 -4.75 -5.94 -10.54
C MET A 174 -3.46 -6.59 -11.08
N LYS A 175 -3.45 -7.01 -12.35
CA LYS A 175 -2.22 -7.46 -13.03
C LYS A 175 -1.16 -6.35 -13.07
N ALA A 176 -1.56 -5.11 -13.35
CA ALA A 176 -0.67 -3.96 -13.30
C ALA A 176 -0.11 -3.74 -11.88
N HIS A 177 -0.93 -3.83 -10.83
CA HIS A 177 -0.45 -3.76 -9.45
C HIS A 177 0.55 -4.89 -9.14
N ALA A 178 0.31 -6.11 -9.63
CA ALA A 178 1.23 -7.23 -9.42
C ALA A 178 2.59 -7.00 -10.10
N TRP A 179 2.59 -6.47 -11.34
CA TRP A 179 3.82 -6.04 -12.02
C TRP A 179 4.55 -4.93 -11.27
N MET A 180 3.82 -3.94 -10.75
CA MET A 180 4.40 -2.88 -9.92
C MET A 180 5.05 -3.46 -8.65
N SER A 181 4.40 -4.43 -8.00
CA SER A 181 4.96 -5.13 -6.85
C SER A 181 6.19 -5.97 -7.22
N LYS A 182 6.22 -6.64 -8.37
CA LYS A 182 7.44 -7.32 -8.86
C LYS A 182 8.59 -6.34 -9.05
N ALA A 183 8.34 -5.17 -9.65
CA ALA A 183 9.34 -4.10 -9.76
C ALA A 183 9.81 -3.59 -8.38
N GLY A 184 8.95 -3.68 -7.35
CA GLY A 184 9.25 -3.30 -5.97
C GLY A 184 10.09 -4.33 -5.18
N LEU A 185 10.19 -5.58 -5.63
CA LEU A 185 11.06 -6.60 -5.03
C LEU A 185 12.54 -6.27 -5.25
N ASP A 186 12.83 -5.80 -6.45
CA ASP A 186 14.15 -5.32 -6.85
C ASP A 186 14.28 -3.85 -6.41
N ARG A 187 14.76 -3.64 -5.17
CA ARG A 187 15.00 -2.30 -4.61
C ARG A 187 15.81 -1.45 -5.59
N LYS A 188 15.47 -0.15 -5.70
CA LYS A 188 16.27 0.81 -6.49
C LYS A 188 17.70 0.74 -5.94
N PRO A 189 18.70 0.32 -6.73
CA PRO A 189 20.06 0.21 -6.26
C PRO A 189 20.58 1.57 -5.82
N ARG A 190 21.56 1.57 -4.91
CA ARG A 190 22.31 2.80 -4.65
C ARG A 190 23.09 3.14 -5.92
N ARG A 191 23.30 4.44 -6.14
CA ARG A 191 24.10 4.89 -7.27
C ARG A 191 25.48 4.22 -7.26
N GLY A 192 25.86 3.59 -8.36
CA GLY A 192 27.12 2.84 -8.48
C GLY A 192 27.06 1.38 -8.00
N THR A 193 25.89 0.89 -7.58
CA THR A 193 25.66 -0.52 -7.22
C THR A 193 24.62 -1.18 -8.13
N GLU A 194 24.44 -0.65 -9.35
CA GLU A 194 23.48 -1.16 -10.31
C GLU A 194 23.91 -2.55 -10.81
N ASP A 195 23.03 -3.53 -10.61
CA ASP A 195 23.11 -4.82 -11.29
C ASP A 195 22.30 -4.71 -12.61
N PRO A 196 22.92 -4.94 -13.78
CA PRO A 196 22.25 -4.82 -15.08
C PRO A 196 21.02 -5.73 -15.21
N ASP A 197 21.06 -6.94 -14.66
CA ASP A 197 19.98 -7.91 -14.78
C ASP A 197 18.80 -7.49 -13.89
N VAL A 198 19.10 -7.04 -12.66
CA VAL A 198 18.10 -6.47 -11.75
C VAL A 198 17.44 -5.24 -12.38
N THR A 199 18.25 -4.38 -13.00
CA THR A 199 17.76 -3.16 -13.66
C THR A 199 16.85 -3.50 -14.83
N ALA A 200 17.26 -4.41 -15.70
CA ALA A 200 16.48 -4.84 -16.86
C ALA A 200 15.15 -5.50 -16.45
N ARG A 201 15.16 -6.39 -15.45
CA ARG A 201 13.92 -7.00 -14.92
C ARG A 201 12.97 -5.96 -14.36
N ARG A 202 13.48 -4.98 -13.61
CA ARG A 202 12.68 -3.90 -13.05
C ARG A 202 12.08 -3.02 -14.14
N GLU A 203 12.86 -2.59 -15.13
CA GLU A 203 12.39 -1.80 -16.27
C GLU A 203 11.31 -2.56 -17.07
N GLN A 204 11.51 -3.86 -17.31
CA GLN A 204 10.51 -4.70 -17.96
C GLN A 204 9.21 -4.77 -17.17
N ALA A 205 9.29 -4.96 -15.85
CA ALA A 205 8.11 -4.99 -14.98
C ALA A 205 7.35 -3.66 -15.01
N LEU A 206 8.05 -2.52 -14.93
CA LEU A 206 7.44 -1.19 -15.02
C LEU A 206 6.78 -0.94 -16.39
N ALA A 207 7.40 -1.37 -17.49
CA ALA A 207 6.79 -1.29 -18.81
C ALA A 207 5.47 -2.08 -18.91
N LYS A 208 5.38 -3.23 -18.23
CA LYS A 208 4.12 -4.00 -18.14
C LYS A 208 3.03 -3.24 -17.39
N VAL A 209 3.37 -2.46 -16.37
CA VAL A 209 2.41 -1.61 -15.66
C VAL A 209 1.80 -0.59 -16.62
N SER A 210 2.62 0.18 -17.35
CA SER A 210 2.15 1.17 -18.32
C SER A 210 1.32 0.55 -19.45
N GLN A 211 1.67 -0.66 -19.91
CA GLN A 211 0.91 -1.39 -20.92
C GLN A 211 -0.50 -1.78 -20.42
N LEU A 212 -0.61 -2.20 -19.16
CA LEU A 212 -1.85 -2.76 -18.61
C LEU A 212 -2.80 -1.70 -18.04
N ALA A 213 -2.26 -0.58 -17.55
CA ALA A 213 -3.04 0.49 -16.93
C ALA A 213 -2.68 1.88 -17.50
N PRO A 214 -2.71 2.09 -18.83
CA PRO A 214 -2.29 3.35 -19.45
C PRO A 214 -3.14 4.53 -18.93
N GLY A 215 -2.50 5.67 -18.69
CA GLY A 215 -3.16 6.88 -18.21
C GLY A 215 -3.59 6.86 -16.73
N SER A 216 -3.33 5.77 -16.00
CA SER A 216 -3.57 5.71 -14.56
C SER A 216 -2.42 6.31 -13.75
N ASP A 217 -2.69 6.69 -12.49
CA ASP A 217 -1.66 7.06 -11.52
C ASP A 217 -0.60 5.97 -11.34
N LEU A 218 -1.00 4.70 -11.49
CA LEU A 218 -0.09 3.57 -11.40
C LEU A 218 0.90 3.54 -12.57
N ALA A 219 0.45 3.81 -13.79
CA ALA A 219 1.33 3.95 -14.95
C ALA A 219 2.24 5.18 -14.83
N ALA A 220 1.71 6.32 -14.37
CA ALA A 220 2.52 7.51 -14.11
C ALA A 220 3.65 7.22 -13.09
N ARG A 221 3.33 6.47 -12.02
CA ARG A 221 4.34 5.99 -11.05
C ARG A 221 5.35 5.03 -11.67
N ALA A 222 4.92 4.17 -12.58
CA ALA A 222 5.81 3.23 -13.25
C ALA A 222 6.77 3.91 -14.24
N GLU A 223 6.33 5.01 -14.85
CA GLU A 223 7.12 5.82 -15.79
C GLU A 223 8.06 6.80 -15.08
N ALA A 224 7.77 7.16 -13.83
CA ALA A 224 8.54 8.14 -13.06
C ALA A 224 10.05 7.86 -13.00
N PRO A 225 10.55 6.61 -12.82
CA PRO A 225 11.99 6.34 -12.84
C PRO A 225 12.65 6.64 -14.19
N ALA A 226 11.97 6.33 -15.31
CA ALA A 226 12.47 6.63 -16.64
C ALA A 226 12.45 8.15 -16.90
N PHE A 227 11.41 8.84 -16.44
CA PHE A 227 11.34 10.30 -16.48
C PHE A 227 12.49 10.93 -15.67
N GLU A 228 12.72 10.48 -14.44
CA GLU A 228 13.84 10.93 -13.59
C GLU A 228 15.19 10.75 -14.31
N LYS A 229 15.44 9.55 -14.84
CA LYS A 229 16.69 9.21 -15.56
C LYS A 229 16.91 10.06 -16.82
N ASN A 230 15.85 10.36 -17.56
CA ASN A 230 15.95 11.00 -18.87
C ASN A 230 15.74 12.52 -18.85
N ARG A 231 15.13 13.07 -17.79
CA ARG A 231 14.70 14.48 -17.73
C ARG A 231 15.13 15.23 -16.47
N LEU A 232 15.54 14.54 -15.39
CA LEU A 232 15.84 15.14 -14.09
C LEU A 232 17.28 14.86 -13.61
N GLN A 233 18.25 14.89 -14.52
CA GLN A 233 19.66 14.68 -14.18
C GLN A 233 20.43 16.00 -14.04
N LYS A 234 21.56 15.97 -13.32
CA LYS A 234 22.47 17.11 -13.21
C LYS A 234 22.88 17.61 -14.61
N GLY A 235 22.80 18.91 -14.83
CA GLY A 235 23.12 19.55 -16.11
C GLY A 235 21.94 19.62 -17.09
N MET A 236 20.82 18.95 -16.83
CA MET A 236 19.59 19.14 -17.59
C MET A 236 18.87 20.42 -17.18
N VAL A 237 18.09 20.99 -18.09
CA VAL A 237 17.21 22.11 -17.80
C VAL A 237 16.13 21.63 -16.82
N ALA A 238 16.07 22.26 -15.64
CA ALA A 238 14.99 21.99 -14.68
C ALA A 238 13.63 22.27 -15.33
N PRO A 239 12.63 21.37 -15.19
CA PRO A 239 11.27 21.64 -15.64
C PRO A 239 10.76 22.95 -15.06
N ASP A 240 10.00 23.70 -15.85
CA ASP A 240 9.37 24.89 -15.32
C ASP A 240 8.27 24.47 -14.34
N ILE A 241 8.27 25.09 -13.16
CA ILE A 241 7.28 24.84 -12.11
C ILE A 241 6.50 26.12 -11.97
N GLU A 242 5.19 26.04 -12.10
CA GLU A 242 4.28 27.15 -11.88
C GLU A 242 3.57 26.96 -10.55
N GLY A 243 3.51 28.01 -9.75
CA GLY A 243 2.92 27.95 -8.42
C GLY A 243 2.42 29.30 -7.94
N VAL A 244 1.87 29.27 -6.73
CA VAL A 244 1.46 30.46 -5.98
C VAL A 244 2.14 30.36 -4.61
N ASP A 245 2.79 31.43 -4.19
CA ASP A 245 3.44 31.48 -2.88
C ASP A 245 2.44 31.77 -1.73
N LEU A 246 2.95 31.90 -0.51
CA LEU A 246 2.14 32.13 0.69
C LEU A 246 1.41 33.48 0.69
N ASP A 247 1.88 34.44 -0.10
CA ASP A 247 1.30 35.78 -0.24
C ASP A 247 0.34 35.87 -1.44
N GLY A 248 0.09 34.75 -2.13
CA GLY A 248 -0.78 34.70 -3.30
C GLY A 248 -0.09 35.13 -4.60
N VAL A 249 1.23 35.32 -4.60
CA VAL A 249 1.98 35.75 -5.78
C VAL A 249 2.26 34.54 -6.66
N LYS A 250 1.84 34.64 -7.93
CA LYS A 250 2.16 33.64 -8.95
C LYS A 250 3.65 33.71 -9.28
N PHE A 251 4.30 32.57 -9.35
CA PHE A 251 5.68 32.47 -9.81
C PHE A 251 5.87 31.30 -10.78
N LYS A 252 6.87 31.44 -11.64
CA LYS A 252 7.47 30.34 -12.40
C LYS A 252 8.91 30.14 -11.97
N LEU A 253 9.42 28.91 -12.01
CA LEU A 253 10.84 28.67 -11.76
C LEU A 253 11.73 29.41 -12.75
N SER A 254 11.26 29.55 -14.00
CA SER A 254 11.94 30.33 -15.04
C SER A 254 12.08 31.83 -14.73
N ASP A 255 11.24 32.40 -13.86
CA ASP A 255 11.35 33.81 -13.44
C ASP A 255 12.64 34.11 -12.65
N TYR A 256 13.28 33.06 -12.11
CA TYR A 256 14.49 33.17 -11.30
C TYR A 256 15.79 32.90 -12.09
N ARG A 257 15.73 32.87 -13.43
CA ARG A 257 16.93 32.72 -14.27
C ARG A 257 17.94 33.84 -13.94
N GLY A 258 19.23 33.48 -13.93
CA GLY A 258 20.31 34.38 -13.51
C GLY A 258 20.58 34.37 -11.99
N LYS A 259 19.74 33.71 -11.18
CA LYS A 259 19.97 33.46 -9.76
C LYS A 259 20.30 31.99 -9.50
N VAL A 260 21.01 31.73 -8.41
CA VAL A 260 21.07 30.38 -7.82
C VAL A 260 19.79 30.17 -7.02
N VAL A 261 19.05 29.11 -7.35
CA VAL A 261 17.78 28.78 -6.72
C VAL A 261 17.90 27.44 -6.01
N VAL A 262 17.44 27.39 -4.76
CA VAL A 262 17.26 26.15 -4.01
C VAL A 262 15.75 25.90 -3.91
N ILE A 263 15.30 24.72 -4.34
CA ILE A 263 13.91 24.30 -4.25
C ILE A 263 13.83 23.20 -3.20
N ASP A 264 13.04 23.43 -2.15
CA ASP A 264 12.81 22.47 -1.08
C ASP A 264 11.36 21.94 -1.16
N PHE A 265 11.23 20.63 -1.28
CA PHE A 265 9.93 19.94 -1.30
C PHE A 265 9.62 19.45 0.11
N TRP A 266 8.63 20.07 0.76
CA TRP A 266 8.25 19.79 2.15
C TRP A 266 6.73 19.56 2.31
N GLY A 267 6.32 19.02 3.46
CA GLY A 267 4.90 18.79 3.81
C GLY A 267 4.71 18.49 5.30
N ASP A 268 3.48 18.63 5.80
CA ASP A 268 3.04 18.34 7.16
C ASP A 268 2.52 16.88 7.27
N TRP A 269 3.45 15.93 7.29
CA TRP A 269 3.14 14.49 7.36
C TRP A 269 3.07 13.91 8.79
#